data_AF-A0A3S1Q462-F1
#
_entry.id   AF-A0A3S1Q462-F1
#
_cell.length_a   1.000
_cell.length_b   1.000
_cell.length_c   1.000
_cell.angle_alpha   90.00
_cell.angle_beta   90.00
_cell.angle_gamma   90.00
#
_symmetry.space_group_name_H-M   'P 1'
#
loop_
_entity.id
_entity.type
_entity.pdbx_description
1 polymer ?
#
loop_
_entity_poly.entity_id
_entity_poly.type
_entity_poly.pdbx_seq_one_letter_code
_entity_poly.pdbx_strand_id
1 'polypeptide(L)' 'MATSLTHLGASGEANMVDVGDKAETVRTAIAEGFVSMRAETLEMILAGDAKKGDVLG' A
#
# COMPACT_ATOMS: atom_id res chain seq x y z
N MET A 1 -15.88 -2.88 -24.69
CA MET A 1 -14.44 -3.00 -24.93
C MET A 1 -13.77 -3.11 -23.57
N ALA A 2 -13.15 -4.23 -23.25
CA ALA A 2 -12.44 -4.39 -21.97
C ALA A 2 -11.09 -3.64 -22.05
N THR A 3 -10.80 -2.80 -21.07
CA THR A 3 -9.54 -2.06 -20.98
C THR A 3 -8.41 -3.04 -20.70
N SER A 4 -7.38 -3.08 -21.56
CA SER A 4 -6.20 -3.93 -21.36
C SER A 4 -5.40 -3.49 -20.14
N LEU A 5 -4.94 -4.45 -19.32
CA LEU A 5 -4.06 -4.19 -18.18
C LEU A 5 -2.66 -3.83 -18.69
N THR A 6 -2.04 -2.77 -18.16
CA THR A 6 -0.74 -2.29 -18.65
C THR A 6 0.44 -3.00 -18.00
N HIS A 7 0.28 -3.51 -16.77
CA HIS A 7 1.36 -4.15 -16.00
C HIS A 7 1.42 -5.67 -16.18
N LEU A 8 0.60 -6.23 -17.07
CA LEU A 8 0.58 -7.66 -17.39
C LEU A 8 0.76 -7.86 -18.89
N GLY A 9 1.55 -8.87 -19.26
CA GLY A 9 1.70 -9.32 -20.64
C GLY A 9 0.53 -10.18 -21.13
N ALA A 10 0.61 -10.67 -22.36
CA ALA A 10 -0.48 -11.39 -23.01
C ALA A 10 -0.82 -12.72 -22.31
N SER A 11 0.15 -13.33 -21.62
CA SER A 11 -0.05 -14.56 -20.82
C SER A 11 -0.27 -14.29 -19.32
N GLY A 12 -0.42 -13.03 -18.91
CA GLY A 12 -0.66 -12.66 -17.50
C GLY A 12 0.59 -12.59 -16.64
N GLU A 13 1.77 -12.71 -17.24
CA GLU A 13 3.07 -12.47 -16.61
C GLU A 13 3.26 -10.99 -16.28
N ALA A 14 4.01 -10.68 -15.22
CA ALA A 14 4.32 -9.30 -14.87
C ALA A 14 5.17 -8.62 -15.96
N ASN A 15 4.80 -7.40 -16.33
CA ASN A 15 5.51 -6.58 -17.30
C ASN A 15 5.66 -5.14 -16.76
N MET A 16 6.88 -4.60 -16.77
CA MET A 16 7.13 -3.22 -16.39
C MET A 16 6.87 -2.32 -17.60
N VAL A 17 5.96 -1.34 -17.44
CA VAL A 17 5.60 -0.42 -18.51
C VAL A 17 6.76 0.54 -18.78
N ASP A 18 7.20 0.64 -20.03
CA ASP A 18 8.12 1.68 -20.46
C ASP A 18 7.45 3.06 -20.36
N VAL A 19 8.12 4.00 -19.69
CA VAL A 19 7.68 5.37 -19.48
C VAL A 19 8.71 6.40 -19.96
N GLY A 20 9.76 5.97 -20.68
CA GLY A 20 10.87 6.83 -21.09
C GLY A 20 10.47 8.05 -21.93
N ASP A 21 9.45 7.91 -22.78
CA ASP A 21 8.94 9.00 -23.62
C ASP A 21 7.95 9.93 -22.90
N LYS A 22 7.61 9.66 -21.63
CA LYS A 22 6.64 10.47 -20.90
C LYS A 22 7.29 11.74 -20.38
N ALA A 23 6.62 12.87 -20.61
CA ALA A 23 7.07 14.15 -20.05
C ALA A 23 7.11 14.12 -18.51
N GLU A 24 8.21 14.61 -17.96
CA GLU A 24 8.36 14.79 -16.53
C GLU A 24 7.34 15.81 -16.01
N THR A 25 6.68 15.46 -14.91
CA THR A 25 5.65 16.28 -14.26
C THR A 25 5.75 16.06 -12.75
N VAL A 26 5.43 17.09 -11.96
CA VAL A 26 5.34 16.93 -10.51
C VAL A 26 4.08 16.14 -10.18
N ARG A 27 4.25 14.99 -9.50
CA ARG A 27 3.16 14.09 -9.12
C ARG A 27 3.25 13.77 -7.63
N THR A 28 2.11 13.75 -6.97
CA THR A 28 1.99 13.37 -5.57
C THR A 28 0.76 12.48 -5.41
N ALA A 29 0.88 11.46 -4.57
CA ALA A 29 -0.23 10.61 -4.17
C ALA A 29 -0.18 10.43 -2.65
N ILE A 30 -1.35 10.42 -2.01
CA ILE A 30 -1.52 10.14 -0.59
C ILE A 30 -2.34 8.87 -0.48
N ALA A 31 -1.90 7.94 0.37
CA ALA A 31 -2.62 6.72 0.68
C ALA A 31 -2.75 6.59 2.20
N GLU A 32 -3.83 5.93 2.63
CA GLU A 32 -4.08 5.57 4.03
C GLU A 32 -4.43 4.09 4.13
N GLY A 33 -4.32 3.54 5.34
CA GLY A 33 -4.66 2.15 5.64
C GLY A 33 -5.15 2.02 7.08
N PHE A 34 -5.97 1.01 7.32
CA PHE A 34 -6.57 0.76 8.63
C PHE A 34 -6.30 -0.68 9.05
N VAL A 35 -6.09 -0.86 10.36
CA VAL A 35 -5.97 -2.18 10.98
C VAL A 35 -7.16 -2.35 11.92
N SER A 36 -8.05 -3.28 11.57
CA SER A 36 -9.17 -3.65 12.45
C SER A 36 -8.67 -4.59 13.55
N MET A 37 -9.09 -4.32 14.78
CA MET A 37 -8.71 -5.09 15.96
C MET A 37 -9.80 -5.03 17.02
N ARG A 38 -9.68 -5.85 18.07
CA ARG A 38 -10.57 -5.77 19.23
C ARG A 38 -10.24 -4.53 20.07
N ALA A 39 -11.22 -4.05 20.83
CA ALA A 39 -11.05 -2.89 21.71
C ALA A 39 -9.91 -3.07 22.72
N GLU A 40 -9.79 -4.26 23.33
CA GLU A 40 -8.76 -4.53 24.34
C GLU A 40 -7.35 -4.53 23.74
N THR A 41 -7.23 -4.80 22.42
CA THR A 41 -5.95 -4.71 21.71
C THR A 41 -5.53 -3.26 21.51
N LEU A 42 -6.49 -2.40 21.17
CA LEU A 42 -6.23 -0.96 21.06
C LEU A 42 -5.85 -0.36 22.41
N GLU A 43 -6.55 -0.73 23.49
CA GLU A 43 -6.22 -0.28 24.85
C GLU A 43 -4.79 -0.68 25.26
N MET A 44 -4.40 -1.93 25.01
CA MET A 44 -3.03 -2.40 25.27
C MET A 44 -1.98 -1.61 24.47
N ILE A 45 -2.26 -1.33 23.19
CA ILE A 45 -1.37 -0.54 22.33
C ILE A 45 -1.20 0.87 22.88
N LEU A 46 -2.30 1.54 23.21
CA LEU A 46 -2.29 2.92 23.73
C LEU A 46 -1.63 3.02 25.12
N ALA A 47 -1.73 1.96 25.94
CA ALA A 47 -1.07 1.87 27.23
C ALA A 47 0.43 1.56 27.13
N GLY A 48 0.93 1.16 25.95
CA GLY A 48 2.31 0.73 25.76
C GLY A 48 2.65 -0.61 26.45
N ASP A 49 1.65 -1.41 26.81
CA ASP A 49 1.80 -2.67 27.56
C ASP A 49 1.87 -3.91 26.64
N ALA A 50 2.25 -3.68 25.37
CA ALA A 50 2.44 -4.77 24.43
C ALA A 50 3.74 -5.53 24.74
N LYS A 51 3.66 -6.86 24.82
CA LYS A 51 4.81 -7.74 25.12
C LYS A 51 5.99 -7.58 24.15
N LYS A 52 5.75 -7.06 22.95
CA LYS A 52 6.77 -6.85 21.92
C LYS A 52 7.40 -5.46 21.95
N GLY A 53 7.03 -4.61 22.93
CA GLY A 53 7.43 -3.21 22.99
C GLY A 53 6.43 -2.31 22.25
N ASP A 54 6.88 -1.09 21.93
CA ASP A 54 6.08 -0.09 21.23
C ASP A 54 5.53 -0.64 19.89
N VAL A 55 4.25 -0.41 19.64
CA VAL A 55 3.53 -0.91 18.47
C VAL A 55 3.42 0.15 17.37
N LEU A 56 3.54 1.44 17.72
CA LEU A 56 3.40 2.55 16.77
C LEU A 56 4.73 3.30 16.53
N GLY A 57 5.69 3.19 17.43
CA GLY A 57 7.00 3.85 17.37
C GLY A 57 8.10 3.11 16.61
#